data_AF-A0AAP2Z927-F1
#
_entry.id   AF-A0AAP2Z927-F1
#
_cell.length_a   1.000
_cell.length_b   1.000
_cell.length_c   1.000
_cell.angle_alpha   90.00
_cell.angle_beta   90.00
_cell.angle_gamma   90.00
#
_symmetry.space_group_name_H-M   'P 1'
#
loop_
_entity.id
_entity.type
_entity.pdbx_description
1 polymer ?
#
loop_
_entity_poly.entity_id
_entity_poly.type
_entity_poly.pdbx_seq_one_letter_code
_entity_poly.pdbx_strand_id
1 'polypeptide(L)'
;MDSDAREWHADREAVFERDEYTCRHCGGGREAGVLRVATVGETPVQGTVHESSLVTLCDDCYVSITRPEETNSIDSQSALFETIQDVTKRQSEAISAVASVGSLATTIPGSLEDGTDLEYVVPRLDALVVLESVDATLGRLEGVADSDALESIASPSTGSELASRLEAFCASASTLQEQLRQVLEQAELVIVGLGRCHGCFSPVDPTGETETTCSTCRRAIPAMDEWRESDGSVRFDDLYGTINASLQASSRTTTTLTTRTQAVAQLLVDGAMSGSDDAVDRD
;
A
#
# COMPACT_ATOMS: atom_id res chain seq x y z
N MET A 1 -19.89 16.25 -17.98
CA MET A 1 -20.32 16.70 -16.64
C MET A 1 -19.29 16.14 -15.69
N ASP A 2 -18.23 16.91 -15.43
CA ASP A 2 -17.23 16.59 -14.41
C ASP A 2 -17.88 16.78 -13.04
N SER A 3 -18.34 15.70 -12.42
CA SER A 3 -18.67 15.69 -11.00
C SER A 3 -17.81 14.64 -10.32
N ASP A 4 -16.75 15.10 -9.65
CA ASP A 4 -16.35 14.65 -8.32
C ASP A 4 -14.99 15.27 -7.92
N ALA A 5 -14.85 16.58 -8.10
CA ALA A 5 -13.90 17.32 -7.27
C ALA A 5 -14.53 17.43 -5.88
N ARG A 6 -14.39 16.38 -5.06
CA ARG A 6 -14.71 16.43 -3.63
C ARG A 6 -13.80 17.49 -3.03
N GLU A 7 -14.34 18.68 -2.80
CA GLU A 7 -13.56 19.83 -2.34
C GLU A 7 -13.29 19.67 -0.84
N TRP A 8 -12.19 18.99 -0.53
CA TRP A 8 -11.69 18.84 0.83
C TRP A 8 -10.97 20.12 1.25
N HIS A 9 -11.48 20.83 2.27
CA HIS A 9 -10.83 22.03 2.82
C HIS A 9 -9.77 21.66 3.87
N ALA A 10 -8.75 20.91 3.47
CA ALA A 10 -7.50 20.86 4.24
C ALA A 10 -6.63 22.07 3.91
N ASP A 11 -5.72 22.45 4.80
CA ASP A 11 -4.67 23.40 4.45
C ASP A 11 -3.71 22.74 3.44
N ARG A 12 -4.05 22.89 2.16
CA ARG A 12 -3.27 22.31 1.06
C ARG A 12 -1.82 22.78 1.09
N GLU A 13 -1.57 23.98 1.59
CA GLU A 13 -0.21 24.50 1.70
C GLU A 13 0.58 23.71 2.75
N ALA A 14 -0.02 23.45 3.91
CA ALA A 14 0.60 22.63 4.96
C ALA A 14 0.97 21.23 4.46
N VAL A 15 0.13 20.59 3.64
CA VAL A 15 0.43 19.28 3.02
C VAL A 15 1.64 19.38 2.08
N PHE A 16 1.68 20.39 1.21
CA PHE A 16 2.80 20.56 0.30
C PHE A 16 4.10 20.93 1.01
N GLU A 17 4.05 21.78 2.04
CA GLU A 17 5.21 22.14 2.87
C GLU A 17 5.76 20.93 3.61
N ARG A 18 4.90 20.13 4.24
CA ARG A 18 5.30 18.87 4.90
C ARG A 18 5.96 17.89 3.92
N ASP A 19 5.43 17.81 2.71
CA ASP A 19 5.94 16.91 1.68
C ASP A 19 7.07 17.52 0.85
N GLU A 20 7.59 18.69 1.24
CA GLU A 20 8.66 19.43 0.58
C GLU A 20 8.41 19.69 -0.92
N TYR A 21 7.14 19.82 -1.32
CA TYR A 21 6.70 19.88 -2.72
C TYR A 21 7.26 18.74 -3.59
N THR A 22 7.29 17.52 -3.02
CA THR A 22 7.68 16.29 -3.73
C THR A 22 6.55 15.26 -3.73
N CYS A 23 6.48 14.47 -4.80
CA CYS A 23 5.57 13.32 -4.86
C CYS A 23 6.01 12.28 -3.82
N ARG A 24 5.13 11.98 -2.86
CA ARG A 24 5.39 10.98 -1.81
C ARG A 24 5.47 9.55 -2.33
N HIS A 25 5.01 9.29 -3.55
CA HIS A 25 5.15 7.97 -4.16
C HIS A 25 6.48 7.79 -4.90
N CYS A 26 6.84 8.70 -5.82
CA CYS A 26 8.00 8.53 -6.70
C CYS A 26 9.19 9.45 -6.38
N GLY A 27 9.06 10.37 -5.43
CA GLY A 27 10.07 11.38 -5.10
C GLY A 27 10.20 12.52 -6.13
N GLY A 28 9.40 12.51 -7.21
CA GLY A 28 9.43 13.54 -8.24
C GLY A 28 8.95 14.90 -7.73
N GLY A 29 9.75 15.94 -7.92
CA GLY A 29 9.38 17.33 -7.59
C GLY A 29 8.54 18.00 -8.69
N ARG A 30 8.49 19.34 -8.69
CA ARG A 30 7.74 20.16 -9.68
C ARG A 30 8.15 19.92 -11.14
N GLU A 31 9.36 19.41 -11.38
CA GLU A 31 9.83 19.06 -12.72
C GLU A 31 9.11 17.82 -13.30
N ALA A 32 8.52 16.98 -12.44
CA ALA A 32 7.72 15.82 -12.82
C ALA A 32 6.26 16.17 -13.17
N GLY A 33 5.87 17.45 -13.14
CA GLY A 33 4.54 17.92 -13.52
C GLY A 33 3.77 18.60 -12.39
N VAL A 34 2.44 18.64 -12.54
CA VAL A 34 1.54 19.26 -11.55
C VAL A 34 1.41 18.35 -10.34
N LEU A 35 1.62 18.90 -9.15
CA LEU A 35 1.42 18.20 -7.88
C LEU A 35 -0.03 18.35 -7.40
N ARG A 36 -0.60 17.26 -6.89
CA ARG A 36 -1.95 17.17 -6.35
C ARG A 36 -1.91 16.66 -4.92
N VAL A 37 -2.89 17.08 -4.14
CA VAL A 37 -3.16 16.50 -2.83
C VAL A 37 -4.16 15.35 -3.01
N ALA A 38 -3.81 14.18 -2.50
CA ALA A 38 -4.61 12.97 -2.55
C ALA A 38 -4.88 12.44 -1.14
N THR A 39 -6.00 11.75 -0.97
CA THR A 39 -6.35 11.04 0.26
C THR A 39 -5.68 9.67 0.30
N VAL A 40 -5.26 9.24 1.49
CA VAL A 40 -4.73 7.89 1.73
C VAL A 40 -5.30 7.26 3.00
N GLY A 41 -5.40 5.93 2.96
CA GLY A 41 -6.06 5.08 3.94
C GLY A 41 -7.55 5.40 4.08
N GLU A 42 -8.13 4.98 5.20
CA GLU A 42 -9.54 5.27 5.48
C GLU A 42 -9.79 6.78 5.57
N THR A 43 -10.65 7.29 4.69
CA THR A 43 -11.10 8.69 4.75
C THR A 43 -12.58 8.80 5.10
N PRO A 44 -12.96 9.80 5.92
CA PRO A 44 -14.36 10.07 6.20
C PRO A 44 -15.15 10.28 4.89
N VAL A 45 -16.32 9.65 4.78
CA VAL A 45 -17.21 9.78 3.61
C VAL A 45 -17.73 11.21 3.46
N GLN A 46 -17.76 11.98 4.55
CA GLN A 46 -18.20 13.38 4.59
C GLN A 46 -17.38 14.20 5.59
N GLY A 47 -17.25 15.50 5.35
CA GLY A 47 -16.61 16.45 6.26
C GLY A 47 -15.23 16.91 5.80
N THR A 48 -14.51 17.61 6.69
CA THR A 48 -13.15 18.08 6.41
C THR A 48 -12.16 16.94 6.62
N VAL A 49 -11.32 16.65 5.61
CA VAL A 49 -10.22 15.69 5.74
C VAL A 49 -9.03 16.40 6.38
N HIS A 50 -8.48 15.80 7.43
CA HIS A 50 -7.28 16.29 8.10
C HIS A 50 -6.02 16.00 7.26
N GLU A 51 -5.01 16.87 7.34
CA GLU A 51 -3.74 16.73 6.58
C GLU A 51 -3.01 15.40 6.83
N SER A 52 -3.22 14.78 8.00
CA SER A 52 -2.68 13.46 8.35
C SER A 52 -3.34 12.27 7.60
N SER A 53 -4.25 12.56 6.67
CA SER A 53 -4.86 11.60 5.74
C SER A 53 -4.60 12.00 4.29
N LEU A 54 -3.72 12.99 4.07
CA LEU A 54 -3.45 13.57 2.77
C LEU A 54 -1.97 13.45 2.45
N VAL A 55 -1.65 13.33 1.17
CA VAL A 55 -0.29 13.30 0.63
C VAL A 55 -0.20 14.05 -0.68
N THR A 56 1.00 14.48 -1.03
CA THR A 56 1.34 15.07 -2.31
C THR A 56 1.71 13.99 -3.32
N LEU A 57 1.06 13.97 -4.48
CA LEU A 57 1.37 13.09 -5.61
C LEU A 57 1.59 13.91 -6.89
N CYS A 58 2.46 13.47 -7.79
CA CYS A 58 2.45 13.98 -9.16
C CYS A 58 1.22 13.44 -9.93
N ASP A 59 0.88 14.07 -11.05
CA ASP A 59 -0.30 13.72 -11.85
C ASP A 59 -0.32 12.23 -12.24
N ASP A 60 0.80 11.69 -12.69
CA ASP A 60 0.93 10.27 -13.06
C ASP A 60 0.69 9.34 -11.87
N CYS A 61 1.30 9.62 -10.71
CA CYS A 61 1.10 8.83 -9.50
C CYS A 61 -0.34 8.95 -9.01
N TYR A 62 -0.92 10.15 -9.05
CA TYR A 62 -2.31 10.40 -8.68
C TYR A 62 -3.27 9.55 -9.52
N VAL A 63 -3.13 9.57 -10.85
CA VAL A 63 -3.95 8.76 -11.75
C VAL A 63 -3.73 7.27 -11.47
N SER A 64 -2.47 6.83 -11.40
CA SER A 64 -2.15 5.40 -11.23
C SER A 64 -2.69 4.78 -9.94
N ILE A 65 -2.79 5.58 -8.85
CA ILE A 65 -3.23 5.11 -7.54
C ILE A 65 -4.74 5.31 -7.36
N THR A 66 -5.25 6.49 -7.69
CA THR A 66 -6.65 6.86 -7.40
C THR A 66 -7.63 6.52 -8.52
N ARG A 67 -7.12 6.30 -9.73
CA ARG A 67 -7.89 5.99 -10.95
C ARG A 67 -7.17 4.94 -11.80
N PRO A 68 -6.88 3.75 -11.25
CA PRO A 68 -6.13 2.72 -11.96
C PRO A 68 -6.76 2.31 -13.29
N GLU A 69 -8.08 2.46 -13.45
CA GLU A 69 -8.83 2.22 -14.69
C GLU A 69 -8.49 3.20 -15.83
N GLU A 70 -7.97 4.39 -15.52
CA GLU A 70 -7.50 5.37 -16.51
C GLU A 70 -6.05 5.09 -16.95
N THR A 71 -5.38 4.12 -16.33
CA THR A 71 -4.00 3.72 -16.68
C THR A 71 -4.00 2.80 -17.90
N ASN A 72 -2.90 2.81 -18.67
CA ASN A 72 -2.74 1.98 -19.88
C ASN A 72 -3.16 0.51 -19.65
N SER A 73 -3.88 -0.06 -20.62
CA SER A 73 -4.25 -1.48 -20.58
C SER A 73 -3.03 -2.39 -20.71
N ILE A 74 -3.11 -3.57 -20.10
CA ILE A 74 -2.12 -4.63 -20.28
C ILE A 74 -2.57 -5.45 -21.50
N ASP A 75 -1.96 -5.20 -22.66
CA ASP A 75 -2.41 -5.72 -23.96
C ASP A 75 -1.35 -6.59 -24.66
N SER A 76 -0.21 -6.81 -24.01
CA SER A 76 0.93 -7.53 -24.56
C SER A 76 1.69 -8.28 -23.48
N GLN A 77 2.49 -9.27 -23.88
CA GLN A 77 3.33 -10.05 -22.96
C GLN A 77 4.37 -9.18 -22.27
N SER A 78 4.94 -8.20 -22.99
CA SER A 78 5.89 -7.24 -22.43
C SER A 78 5.22 -6.37 -21.35
N ALA A 79 4.03 -5.82 -21.62
CA ALA A 79 3.29 -5.03 -20.64
C ALA A 79 2.89 -5.86 -19.41
N LEU A 80 2.52 -7.14 -19.60
CA LEU A 80 2.23 -8.06 -18.50
C LEU A 80 3.48 -8.32 -17.65
N PHE A 81 4.61 -8.59 -18.30
CA PHE A 81 5.89 -8.82 -17.62
C PHE A 81 6.35 -7.59 -16.83
N GLU A 82 6.31 -6.41 -17.43
CA GLU A 82 6.64 -5.14 -16.79
C GLU A 82 5.75 -4.87 -15.58
N THR A 83 4.45 -5.15 -15.69
CA THR A 83 3.51 -4.97 -14.57
C THR A 83 3.79 -5.93 -13.42
N ILE A 84 4.13 -7.19 -13.70
CA ILE A 84 4.52 -8.17 -12.67
C ILE A 84 5.81 -7.73 -11.95
N GLN A 85 6.79 -7.23 -12.71
CA GLN A 85 8.02 -6.68 -12.13
C GLN A 85 7.73 -5.46 -11.25
N ASP A 86 6.84 -4.57 -11.71
CA ASP A 86 6.43 -3.39 -10.98
C ASP A 86 5.74 -3.75 -9.66
N VAL A 87 4.80 -4.71 -9.65
CA VAL A 87 4.20 -5.23 -8.40
C VAL A 87 5.26 -5.78 -7.46
N THR A 88 6.20 -6.59 -7.96
CA THR A 88 7.25 -7.19 -7.13
C THR A 88 8.18 -6.13 -6.51
N LYS A 89 8.51 -5.10 -7.29
CA LYS A 89 9.32 -3.97 -6.84
C LYS A 89 8.56 -3.17 -5.77
N ARG A 90 7.33 -2.76 -6.03
CA ARG A 90 6.49 -2.00 -5.10
C ARG A 90 6.19 -2.77 -3.81
N GLN A 91 6.06 -4.10 -3.87
CA GLN A 91 5.95 -4.94 -2.67
C GLN A 91 7.20 -4.87 -1.78
N SER A 92 8.39 -4.81 -2.39
CA SER A 92 9.64 -4.63 -1.63
C SER A 92 9.72 -3.26 -0.96
N GLU A 93 9.23 -2.22 -1.64
CA GLU A 93 9.08 -0.88 -1.09
C GLU A 93 8.06 -0.87 0.06
N ALA A 94 6.91 -1.55 -0.11
CA ALA A 94 5.86 -1.67 0.91
C ALA A 94 6.37 -2.34 2.19
N ILE A 95 7.10 -3.46 2.05
CA ILE A 95 7.75 -4.15 3.19
C ILE A 95 8.66 -3.18 3.94
N SER A 96 9.47 -2.42 3.22
CA SER A 96 10.44 -1.49 3.82
C SER A 96 9.74 -0.34 4.54
N ALA A 97 8.71 0.25 3.93
CA ALA A 97 7.93 1.33 4.52
C ALA A 97 7.18 0.86 5.79
N VAL A 98 6.49 -0.28 5.71
CA VAL A 98 5.75 -0.85 6.85
C VAL A 98 6.69 -1.29 7.97
N ALA A 99 7.84 -1.90 7.65
CA ALA A 99 8.85 -2.25 8.64
C ALA A 99 9.43 -1.01 9.34
N SER A 100 9.58 0.10 8.61
CA SER A 100 10.00 1.38 9.20
C SER A 100 8.98 1.88 10.23
N VAL A 101 7.68 1.82 9.91
CA VAL A 101 6.61 2.21 10.85
C VAL A 101 6.56 1.27 12.06
N GLY A 102 6.65 -0.04 11.85
CA GLY A 102 6.70 -1.01 12.95
C GLY A 102 7.91 -0.79 13.86
N SER A 103 9.09 -0.56 13.29
CA SER A 103 10.29 -0.23 14.05
C SER A 103 10.11 1.04 14.86
N LEU A 104 9.53 2.08 14.26
CA LEU A 104 9.26 3.33 14.97
C LEU A 104 8.28 3.11 16.12
N ALA A 105 7.15 2.45 15.87
CA ALA A 105 6.16 2.12 16.89
C ALA A 105 6.78 1.40 18.09
N THR A 106 7.68 0.44 17.85
CA THR A 106 8.38 -0.30 18.92
C THR A 106 9.50 0.45 19.62
N THR A 107 9.93 1.60 19.09
CA THR A 107 11.04 2.41 19.64
C THR A 107 10.60 3.74 20.24
N ILE A 108 9.40 4.23 19.93
CA ILE A 108 8.82 5.43 20.55
C ILE A 108 8.83 5.25 22.08
N PRO A 109 9.63 6.05 22.81
CA PRO A 109 9.71 5.93 24.26
C PRO A 109 8.36 6.21 24.92
N GLY A 110 8.11 5.64 26.10
CA GLY A 110 6.95 6.00 26.94
C GLY A 110 6.89 7.48 27.39
N SER A 111 7.83 8.31 26.92
CA SER A 111 7.89 9.76 27.08
C SER A 111 7.88 10.39 25.68
N LEU A 112 6.69 10.73 25.21
CA LEU A 112 6.49 11.41 23.93
C LEU A 112 7.03 12.84 24.03
N GLU A 113 8.14 13.12 23.34
CA GLU A 113 8.72 14.46 23.24
C GLU A 113 7.99 15.30 22.17
N ASP A 114 8.05 16.62 22.29
CA ASP A 114 7.53 17.54 21.27
C ASP A 114 8.28 17.31 19.95
N GLY A 115 7.56 17.02 18.85
CA GLY A 115 8.12 16.71 17.52
C GLY A 115 8.07 15.24 17.10
N THR A 116 7.63 14.33 17.99
CA THR A 116 7.43 12.90 17.66
C THR A 116 6.28 12.67 16.67
N ASP A 117 5.43 13.67 16.45
CA ASP A 117 4.24 13.59 15.59
C ASP A 117 4.61 13.40 14.11
N LEU A 118 5.47 14.25 13.55
CA LEU A 118 5.89 14.14 12.16
C LEU A 118 6.78 12.92 11.92
N GLU A 119 7.62 12.57 12.90
CA GLU A 119 8.46 11.36 12.84
C GLU A 119 7.63 10.10 12.64
N TYR A 120 6.39 10.07 13.14
CA TYR A 120 5.46 8.96 12.95
C TYR A 120 4.50 9.14 11.77
N VAL A 121 3.87 10.32 11.64
CA VAL A 121 2.83 10.57 10.64
C VAL A 121 3.38 10.43 9.21
N VAL A 122 4.60 10.92 8.95
CA VAL A 122 5.18 10.87 7.60
C VAL A 122 5.47 9.42 7.15
N PRO A 123 6.23 8.60 7.91
CA PRO A 123 6.44 7.19 7.53
C PRO A 123 5.15 6.39 7.41
N ARG A 124 4.15 6.69 8.25
CA ARG A 124 2.82 6.07 8.15
C ARG A 124 2.15 6.42 6.82
N LEU A 125 2.15 7.68 6.42
CA LEU A 125 1.56 8.12 5.16
C LEU A 125 2.29 7.50 3.97
N ASP A 126 3.61 7.43 4.00
CA ASP A 126 4.40 6.77 2.96
C ASP A 126 4.05 5.29 2.85
N ALA A 127 3.91 4.58 3.98
CA ALA A 127 3.47 3.18 3.98
C ALA A 127 2.08 3.02 3.34
N LEU A 128 1.11 3.87 3.70
CA LEU A 128 -0.23 3.84 3.11
C LEU A 128 -0.22 4.08 1.59
N VAL A 129 0.52 5.10 1.13
CA VAL A 129 0.66 5.39 -0.31
C VAL A 129 1.20 4.18 -1.07
N VAL A 130 2.24 3.55 -0.54
CA VAL A 130 2.86 2.41 -1.22
C VAL A 130 1.93 1.19 -1.21
N LEU A 131 1.19 0.93 -0.13
CA LEU A 131 0.19 -0.14 -0.08
C LEU A 131 -0.92 0.08 -1.11
N GLU A 132 -1.52 1.28 -1.17
CA GLU A 132 -2.54 1.61 -2.18
C GLU A 132 -2.01 1.51 -3.61
N SER A 133 -0.77 1.91 -3.82
CA SER A 133 -0.08 1.81 -5.10
C SER A 133 0.12 0.36 -5.55
N VAL A 134 0.40 -0.55 -4.61
CA VAL A 134 0.43 -1.99 -4.92
C VAL A 134 -0.97 -2.50 -5.24
N ASP A 135 -2.00 -2.14 -4.48
CA ASP A 135 -3.39 -2.57 -4.74
C ASP A 135 -3.86 -2.16 -6.12
N ALA A 136 -3.63 -0.90 -6.48
CA ALA A 136 -4.02 -0.36 -7.78
C ALA A 136 -3.37 -1.14 -8.93
N THR A 137 -2.10 -1.52 -8.77
CA THR A 137 -1.37 -2.30 -9.77
C THR A 137 -1.79 -3.77 -9.78
N LEU A 138 -2.04 -4.35 -8.61
CA LEU A 138 -2.47 -5.73 -8.44
C LEU A 138 -3.90 -5.95 -8.99
N GLY A 139 -4.82 -5.02 -8.73
CA GLY A 139 -6.18 -5.06 -9.28
C GLY A 139 -6.19 -5.01 -10.82
N ARG A 140 -5.23 -4.30 -11.44
CA ARG A 140 -5.05 -4.35 -12.90
C ARG A 140 -4.59 -5.73 -13.38
N LEU A 141 -3.69 -6.40 -12.67
CA LEU A 141 -3.25 -7.75 -13.00
C LEU A 141 -4.36 -8.80 -12.80
N GLU A 142 -5.10 -8.69 -11.71
CA GLU A 142 -6.26 -9.56 -11.43
C GLU A 142 -7.33 -9.39 -12.53
N GLY A 143 -7.59 -8.17 -12.98
CA GLY A 143 -8.50 -7.92 -14.10
C GLY A 143 -8.05 -8.57 -15.43
N VAL A 144 -6.74 -8.76 -15.65
CA VAL A 144 -6.23 -9.53 -16.80
C VAL A 144 -6.40 -11.03 -16.59
N ALA A 145 -6.13 -11.52 -15.37
CA ALA A 145 -6.26 -12.94 -15.04
C ALA A 145 -7.72 -13.43 -15.13
N ASP A 146 -8.68 -12.56 -14.78
CA ASP A 146 -10.11 -12.87 -14.74
C ASP A 146 -10.85 -12.60 -16.06
N SER A 147 -10.17 -12.06 -17.08
CA SER A 147 -10.78 -11.72 -18.37
C SER A 147 -10.21 -12.53 -19.53
N ASP A 148 -10.95 -12.54 -20.65
CA ASP A 148 -10.49 -13.11 -21.93
C ASP A 148 -9.26 -12.35 -22.50
N ALA A 149 -8.82 -11.26 -21.86
CA ALA A 149 -7.63 -10.51 -22.26
C ALA A 149 -6.39 -11.41 -22.26
N LEU A 150 -6.28 -12.33 -21.29
CA LEU A 150 -5.13 -13.24 -21.22
C LEU A 150 -5.03 -14.15 -22.46
N GLU A 151 -6.16 -14.54 -23.06
CA GLU A 151 -6.16 -15.32 -24.31
C GLU A 151 -5.59 -14.53 -25.49
N SER A 152 -5.74 -13.20 -25.49
CA SER A 152 -5.18 -12.34 -26.53
C SER A 152 -3.69 -12.03 -26.34
N ILE A 153 -3.20 -12.14 -25.10
CA ILE A 153 -1.80 -11.91 -24.72
C ILE A 153 -0.97 -13.21 -24.83
N ALA A 154 -1.55 -14.35 -24.45
CA ALA A 154 -0.85 -15.62 -24.35
C ALA A 154 -0.83 -16.38 -25.68
N SER A 155 0.18 -17.23 -25.85
CA SER A 155 0.17 -18.21 -26.95
C SER A 155 -0.87 -19.32 -26.65
N PRO A 156 -1.55 -19.89 -27.67
CA PRO A 156 -2.56 -20.94 -27.46
C PRO A 156 -2.04 -22.17 -26.70
N SER A 157 -0.74 -22.48 -26.83
CA SER A 157 -0.09 -23.60 -26.17
C SER A 157 0.24 -23.36 -24.69
N THR A 158 0.37 -22.10 -24.26
CA THR A 158 0.82 -21.73 -22.90
C THR A 158 -0.25 -20.99 -22.10
N GLY A 159 -1.37 -20.59 -22.70
CA GLY A 159 -2.40 -19.76 -22.07
C GLY A 159 -2.92 -20.29 -20.74
N SER A 160 -3.31 -21.57 -20.68
CA SER A 160 -3.82 -22.16 -19.43
C SER A 160 -2.76 -22.24 -18.33
N GLU A 161 -1.51 -22.49 -18.68
CA GLU A 161 -0.42 -22.54 -17.69
C GLU A 161 -0.05 -21.14 -17.20
N LEU A 162 0.01 -20.16 -18.12
CA LEU A 162 0.23 -18.76 -17.77
C LEU A 162 -0.87 -18.24 -16.85
N ALA A 163 -2.14 -18.56 -17.13
CA ALA A 163 -3.27 -18.21 -16.28
C ALA A 163 -3.09 -18.73 -14.84
N SER A 164 -2.82 -20.02 -14.70
CA SER A 164 -2.62 -20.64 -13.38
C SER A 164 -1.42 -20.05 -12.62
N ARG A 165 -0.32 -19.74 -13.31
CA ARG A 165 0.85 -19.11 -12.67
C ARG A 165 0.59 -17.66 -12.29
N LEU A 166 -0.14 -16.91 -13.11
CA LEU A 166 -0.54 -15.53 -12.83
C LEU A 166 -1.50 -15.47 -11.64
N GLU A 167 -2.51 -16.34 -11.59
CA GLU A 167 -3.43 -16.47 -10.45
C GLU A 167 -2.65 -16.77 -9.15
N ALA A 168 -1.71 -17.71 -9.18
CA ALA A 168 -0.87 -18.03 -8.01
C ALA A 168 0.06 -16.88 -7.61
N PHE A 169 0.53 -16.08 -8.57
CA PHE A 169 1.29 -14.85 -8.30
C PHE A 169 0.39 -13.81 -7.62
N CYS A 170 -0.78 -13.50 -8.19
CA CYS A 170 -1.72 -12.54 -7.62
C CYS A 170 -2.11 -12.94 -6.20
N ALA A 171 -2.53 -14.20 -5.98
CA ALA A 171 -2.89 -14.69 -4.65
C ALA A 171 -1.75 -14.53 -3.62
N SER A 172 -0.49 -14.74 -4.03
CA SER A 172 0.67 -14.53 -3.15
C SER A 172 0.91 -13.04 -2.86
N ALA A 173 0.72 -12.18 -3.87
CA ALA A 173 0.85 -10.73 -3.73
C ALA A 173 -0.26 -10.15 -2.82
N SER A 174 -1.52 -10.58 -2.98
CA SER A 174 -2.64 -10.16 -2.14
C SER A 174 -2.44 -10.64 -0.69
N THR A 175 -1.96 -11.87 -0.51
CA THR A 175 -1.60 -12.38 0.83
C THR A 175 -0.53 -11.53 1.49
N LEU A 176 0.52 -11.14 0.75
CA LEU A 176 1.56 -10.27 1.27
C LEU A 176 1.01 -8.88 1.62
N GLN A 177 0.18 -8.29 0.77
CA GLN A 177 -0.46 -7.00 1.05
C GLN A 177 -1.28 -7.03 2.34
N GLU A 178 -2.08 -8.07 2.55
CA GLU A 178 -2.87 -8.23 3.76
C GLU A 178 -1.99 -8.35 5.01
N GLN A 179 -0.91 -9.13 4.94
CA GLN A 179 0.05 -9.25 6.03
C GLN A 179 0.71 -7.91 6.37
N LEU A 180 1.03 -7.10 5.36
CA LEU A 180 1.63 -5.77 5.56
C LEU A 180 0.64 -4.77 6.17
N ARG A 181 -0.64 -4.79 5.76
CA ARG A 181 -1.69 -4.00 6.43
C ARG A 181 -1.84 -4.40 7.89
N GLN A 182 -1.87 -5.69 8.17
CA GLN A 182 -1.95 -6.19 9.53
C GLN A 182 -0.78 -5.70 10.40
N VAL A 183 0.45 -5.66 9.87
CA VAL A 183 1.59 -5.08 10.58
C VAL A 183 1.38 -3.59 10.86
N LEU A 184 0.89 -2.83 9.87
CA LEU A 184 0.61 -1.40 10.03
C LEU A 184 -0.47 -1.16 11.08
N GLU A 185 -1.58 -1.89 11.04
CA GLU A 185 -2.65 -1.83 12.06
C GLU A 185 -2.11 -2.16 13.46
N GLN A 186 -1.26 -3.17 13.59
CA GLN A 186 -0.64 -3.52 14.87
C GLN A 186 0.31 -2.42 15.37
N ALA A 187 1.08 -1.79 14.48
CA ALA A 187 1.89 -0.63 14.82
C ALA A 187 1.03 0.57 15.25
N GLU A 188 -0.12 0.79 14.59
CA GLU A 188 -1.09 1.80 14.95
C GLU A 188 -1.71 1.56 16.34
N LEU A 189 -1.95 0.30 16.73
CA LEU A 189 -2.41 -0.06 18.08
C LEU A 189 -1.39 0.31 19.17
N VAL A 190 -0.08 0.27 18.87
CA VAL A 190 0.94 0.75 19.82
C VAL A 190 0.73 2.23 20.09
N ILE A 191 0.49 3.03 19.04
CA ILE A 191 0.27 4.48 19.16
C ILE A 191 -0.99 4.78 19.97
N VAL A 192 -2.07 4.02 19.75
CA VAL A 192 -3.29 4.11 20.56
C VAL A 192 -3.01 3.75 22.02
N GLY A 193 -2.25 2.68 22.27
CA GLY A 193 -1.83 2.28 23.61
C GLY A 193 -1.05 3.36 24.38
N LEU A 194 -0.31 4.20 23.65
CA LEU A 194 0.40 5.38 24.19
C LEU A 194 -0.52 6.60 24.41
N GLY A 195 -1.83 6.47 24.18
CA GLY A 195 -2.79 7.57 24.33
C GLY A 195 -2.73 8.58 23.19
N ARG A 196 -2.34 8.15 21.98
CA ARG A 196 -2.26 8.99 20.77
C ARG A 196 -3.13 8.46 19.65
N CYS A 197 -3.66 9.36 18.85
CA CYS A 197 -4.37 8.99 17.64
C CYS A 197 -3.39 8.38 16.64
N HIS A 198 -3.66 7.17 16.17
CA HIS A 198 -2.82 6.50 15.17
C HIS A 198 -2.72 7.25 13.83
N GLY A 199 -3.63 8.20 13.55
CA GLY A 199 -3.65 8.96 12.31
C GLY A 199 -2.89 10.29 12.40
N CYS A 200 -3.27 11.15 13.34
CA CYS A 200 -2.70 12.51 13.47
C CYS A 200 -1.80 12.70 14.69
N PHE A 201 -1.55 11.64 15.45
CA PHE A 201 -0.74 11.66 16.68
C PHE A 201 -1.24 12.59 17.80
N SER A 202 -2.41 13.20 17.65
CA SER A 202 -3.02 14.02 18.70
C SER A 202 -3.37 13.18 19.93
N PRO A 203 -3.32 13.74 21.15
CA PRO A 203 -3.77 13.02 22.35
C PRO A 203 -5.18 12.47 22.19
N VAL A 204 -5.40 11.23 22.64
CA VAL A 204 -6.71 10.59 22.75
C VAL A 204 -6.81 9.91 24.10
N ASP A 205 -8.03 9.74 24.62
CA ASP A 205 -8.25 8.88 25.78
C ASP A 205 -8.26 7.42 25.33
N PRO A 206 -7.24 6.62 25.66
CA PRO A 206 -7.16 5.26 25.18
C PRO A 206 -8.07 4.30 25.97
N THR A 207 -8.70 4.77 27.07
CA THR A 207 -9.63 3.96 27.88
C THR A 207 -11.01 3.82 27.25
N GLY A 208 -11.32 4.61 26.21
CA GLY A 208 -12.47 4.38 25.34
C GLY A 208 -13.85 4.56 25.98
N GLU A 209 -13.96 5.08 27.20
CA GLU A 209 -15.26 5.20 27.88
C GLU A 209 -16.20 6.21 27.21
N THR A 210 -15.69 7.14 26.38
CA THR A 210 -16.53 8.20 25.76
C THR A 210 -16.24 8.59 24.31
N GLU A 211 -15.02 8.39 23.78
CA GLU A 211 -14.65 8.82 22.42
C GLU A 211 -14.17 7.64 21.55
N THR A 212 -14.98 7.25 20.56
CA THR A 212 -14.61 6.23 19.55
C THR A 212 -13.95 6.85 18.31
N THR A 213 -13.75 8.17 18.30
CA THR A 213 -13.16 8.93 17.18
C THR A 213 -12.26 10.02 17.69
N CYS A 214 -11.16 10.29 17.00
CA CYS A 214 -10.27 11.40 17.34
C CYS A 214 -10.96 12.75 17.10
N SER A 215 -10.95 13.64 18.10
CA SER A 215 -11.52 14.98 17.98
C SER A 215 -10.86 15.87 16.90
N THR A 216 -9.58 15.60 16.61
CA THR A 216 -8.76 16.37 15.65
C THR A 216 -8.96 15.87 14.22
N CYS A 217 -8.60 14.61 13.93
CA CYS A 217 -8.64 14.09 12.56
C CYS A 217 -9.89 13.25 12.24
N ARG A 218 -10.80 13.06 13.21
CA ARG A 218 -12.08 12.34 13.07
C ARG A 218 -11.98 10.86 12.69
N ARG A 219 -10.78 10.28 12.64
CA ARG A 219 -10.58 8.84 12.45
C ARG A 219 -11.12 8.07 13.66
N ALA A 220 -11.67 6.88 13.40
CA ALA A 220 -12.05 5.95 14.45
C ALA A 220 -10.82 5.58 15.29
N ILE A 221 -10.99 5.36 16.59
CA ILE A 221 -9.93 4.89 17.46
C ILE A 221 -10.11 3.37 17.61
N PRO A 222 -9.14 2.55 17.17
CA PRO A 222 -9.19 1.10 17.34
C PRO A 222 -9.40 0.69 18.80
N ALA A 223 -10.20 -0.34 19.02
CA ALA A 223 -10.42 -0.90 20.34
C ALA A 223 -9.15 -1.58 20.87
N MET A 224 -8.81 -1.33 22.14
CA MET A 224 -7.62 -1.87 22.80
C MET A 224 -7.94 -3.00 23.80
N ASP A 225 -9.19 -3.44 23.89
CA ASP A 225 -9.66 -4.38 24.92
C ASP A 225 -8.87 -5.69 24.92
N GLU A 226 -8.54 -6.21 23.74
CA GLU A 226 -7.72 -7.42 23.61
C GLU A 226 -6.30 -7.21 24.14
N TRP A 227 -5.76 -5.99 24.07
CA TRP A 227 -4.37 -5.68 24.44
C TRP A 227 -4.23 -5.10 25.84
N ARG A 228 -5.34 -4.98 26.60
CA ARG A 228 -5.33 -4.49 27.97
C ARG A 228 -5.36 -5.61 29.00
N GLU A 229 -4.66 -5.41 30.10
CA GLU A 229 -4.78 -6.22 31.30
C GLU A 229 -5.98 -5.76 32.15
N SER A 230 -6.34 -6.57 33.15
CA SER A 230 -7.43 -6.26 34.08
C SER A 230 -7.19 -5.01 34.92
N ASP A 231 -5.95 -4.55 35.06
CA ASP A 231 -5.58 -3.31 35.76
C ASP A 231 -5.58 -2.08 34.83
N GLY A 232 -5.92 -2.26 33.55
CA GLY A 232 -5.94 -1.22 32.54
C GLY A 232 -4.60 -0.96 31.86
N SER A 233 -3.50 -1.63 32.24
CA SER A 233 -2.22 -1.52 31.53
C SER A 233 -2.27 -2.18 30.16
N VAL A 234 -1.42 -1.73 29.22
CA VAL A 234 -1.33 -2.26 27.86
C VAL A 234 -0.19 -3.28 27.77
N ARG A 235 -0.47 -4.45 27.19
CA ARG A 235 0.49 -5.55 26.98
C ARG A 235 1.40 -5.29 25.77
N PHE A 236 2.24 -4.27 25.84
CA PHE A 236 3.11 -3.86 24.73
C PHE A 236 4.05 -4.98 24.27
N ASP A 237 4.60 -5.78 25.19
CA ASP A 237 5.50 -6.89 24.83
C ASP A 237 4.82 -7.93 23.93
N ASP A 238 3.54 -8.23 24.17
CA ASP A 238 2.75 -9.14 23.33
C ASP A 238 2.48 -8.52 21.94
N LEU A 239 2.20 -7.22 21.90
CA LEU A 239 1.96 -6.50 20.65
C LEU A 239 3.23 -6.42 19.80
N TYR A 240 4.38 -6.15 20.42
CA TYR A 240 5.69 -6.17 19.76
C TYR A 240 6.05 -7.56 19.24
N GLY A 241 5.79 -8.60 20.04
CA GLY A 241 5.94 -9.99 19.63
C GLY A 241 5.10 -10.33 18.40
N THR A 242 3.86 -9.82 18.35
CA THR A 242 2.94 -10.01 17.23
C THR A 242 3.40 -9.29 15.97
N ILE A 243 3.80 -8.01 16.07
CA ILE A 243 4.37 -7.24 14.95
C ILE A 243 5.57 -7.99 14.33
N ASN A 244 6.50 -8.45 15.16
CA ASN A 244 7.68 -9.18 14.70
C ASN A 244 7.31 -10.52 14.04
N ALA A 245 6.33 -11.26 14.58
CA ALA A 245 5.85 -12.49 13.98
C ALA A 245 5.21 -12.24 12.59
N SER A 246 4.42 -11.18 12.45
CA SER A 246 3.79 -10.74 11.19
C SER A 246 4.84 -10.32 10.15
N LEU A 247 5.88 -9.58 10.54
CA LEU A 247 7.00 -9.23 9.66
C LEU A 247 7.77 -10.48 9.17
N GLN A 248 8.00 -11.46 10.04
CA GLN A 248 8.62 -12.73 9.67
C GLN A 248 7.74 -13.57 8.73
N ALA A 249 6.42 -13.53 8.91
CA ALA A 249 5.48 -14.17 7.98
C ALA A 249 5.54 -13.49 6.60
N SER A 250 5.53 -12.15 6.55
CA SER A 250 5.64 -11.35 5.33
C SER A 250 6.93 -11.67 4.55
N SER A 251 8.05 -11.83 5.25
CA SER A 251 9.34 -12.24 4.65
C SER A 251 9.27 -13.62 3.97
N ARG A 252 8.59 -14.60 4.59
CA ARG A 252 8.34 -15.91 3.97
C ARG A 252 7.48 -15.79 2.72
N THR A 253 6.40 -15.01 2.76
CA THR A 253 5.53 -14.77 1.60
C THR A 253 6.29 -14.08 0.45
N THR A 254 7.21 -13.17 0.76
CA THR A 254 8.07 -12.50 -0.23
C THR A 254 8.95 -13.49 -1.00
N THR A 255 9.46 -14.52 -0.33
CA THR A 255 10.24 -15.59 -0.96
C THR A 255 9.37 -16.40 -1.93
N THR A 256 8.14 -16.72 -1.51
CA THR A 256 7.13 -17.38 -2.38
C THR A 256 6.80 -16.51 -3.59
N LEU A 257 6.53 -15.22 -3.39
CA LEU A 257 6.22 -14.26 -4.45
C LEU A 257 7.35 -14.16 -5.48
N THR A 258 8.60 -14.11 -5.02
CA THR A 258 9.79 -14.11 -5.89
C THR A 258 9.87 -15.37 -6.74
N THR A 259 9.60 -16.54 -6.14
CA THR A 259 9.57 -17.82 -6.85
C THR A 259 8.47 -17.84 -7.92
N ARG A 260 7.28 -17.31 -7.59
CA ARG A 260 6.15 -17.21 -8.54
C ARG A 260 6.43 -16.23 -9.68
N THR A 261 7.07 -15.11 -9.37
CA THR A 261 7.53 -14.12 -10.37
C THR A 261 8.45 -14.77 -11.39
N GLN A 262 9.46 -15.51 -10.94
CA GLN A 262 10.38 -16.24 -11.81
C GLN A 262 9.66 -17.29 -12.66
N ALA A 263 8.68 -17.98 -12.09
CA ALA A 263 7.90 -18.97 -12.81
C ALA A 263 7.05 -18.33 -13.94
N VAL A 264 6.43 -17.16 -13.71
CA VAL A 264 5.71 -16.46 -14.78
C VAL A 264 6.68 -15.91 -15.83
N ALA A 265 7.78 -15.30 -15.40
CA ALA A 265 8.81 -14.77 -16.27
C ALA A 265 9.33 -15.81 -17.27
N GLN A 266 9.63 -17.02 -16.78
CA GLN A 266 10.13 -18.11 -17.62
C GLN A 266 9.13 -18.50 -18.71
N LEU A 267 7.83 -18.57 -18.40
CA LEU A 267 6.80 -18.88 -19.40
C LEU A 267 6.67 -17.80 -20.47
N LEU A 268 6.76 -16.53 -20.08
CA LEU A 268 6.66 -15.40 -21.02
C LEU A 268 7.87 -15.38 -21.97
N VAL A 269 9.07 -15.69 -21.47
CA VAL A 269 10.28 -15.80 -22.30
C VAL A 269 10.23 -17.02 -23.22
N ASP A 270 9.84 -18.18 -22.72
CA ASP A 270 9.77 -19.43 -23.51
C ASP A 270 8.68 -19.35 -24.59
N GLY A 271 7.57 -18.68 -24.29
CA GLY A 271 6.50 -18.40 -25.27
C GLY A 271 6.94 -17.45 -26.38
N ALA A 272 7.75 -16.44 -26.07
CA ALA A 272 8.28 -15.51 -27.07
C ALA A 272 9.27 -16.19 -28.03
N MET A 273 10.09 -17.12 -27.54
CA MET A 273 11.09 -17.83 -28.35
C MET A 273 10.46 -18.92 -29.25
N SER A 274 9.33 -19.50 -28.85
CA SER A 274 8.63 -20.52 -29.65
C SER A 274 7.78 -19.93 -30.79
N GLY A 275 7.36 -18.66 -30.69
CA GLY A 275 6.64 -17.96 -31.76
C GLY A 275 7.52 -17.45 -32.91
N SER A 276 8.86 -17.37 -32.74
CA SER A 276 9.77 -16.90 -33.79
C SER A 276 10.23 -18.00 -34.76
N ASP A 277 10.17 -19.28 -34.36
CA ASP A 277 10.65 -20.39 -35.19
C ASP A 277 9.64 -20.88 -36.25
N ASP A 278 8.33 -20.61 -36.06
CA ASP A 278 7.29 -21.00 -37.03
C ASP A 278 7.20 -20.10 -38.28
N ALA A 279 8.01 -19.03 -38.35
CA ALA A 279 8.04 -18.11 -39.49
C ALA A 279 9.07 -18.50 -40.58
N VAL A 280 9.86 -19.56 -40.39
CA VAL A 280 11.00 -19.89 -41.28
C VAL A 280 10.69 -21.00 -42.30
N ASP A 281 9.55 -21.69 -42.22
CA ASP A 281 9.26 -22.88 -43.05
C ASP A 281 8.11 -22.70 -44.07
N ARG A 282 7.93 -21.47 -44.59
CA ARG A 282 7.04 -21.18 -45.73
C ARG A 282 7.75 -20.36 -46.81
N ASP A 283 8.63 -21.01 -47.55
CA ASP A 283 8.97 -20.66 -48.94
C ASP A 283 9.35 -21.91 -49.74
#